data_AF-A0ABD3RRR7-F1
#
_entry.id   AF-A0ABD3RRR7-F1
#
_cell.length_a   1.000
_cell.length_b   1.000
_cell.length_c   1.000
_cell.angle_alpha   90.00
_cell.angle_beta   90.00
_cell.angle_gamma   90.00
#
_symmetry.space_group_name_H-M   'P 1'
#
loop_
_entity.id
_entity.type
_entity.pdbx_description
1 polymer ?
#
loop_
_entity_poly.entity_id
_entity_poly.type
_entity_poly.pdbx_seq_one_letter_code
_entity_poly.pdbx_strand_id
1 'polypeptide(L)'
;MDKLIVANTLLKVARVEHDRDYEEKIKAQDEWESRLHERMNRLIQRKKEISEINGNLDAADDDLVEVNAGGKIVVAKRSTLTQIQGTKFEAIFSGRWDKKLLRDNQGRIFLDVNPTCFRAIVDHLNEMMISSKESPPSPPIVEDECKHPLQHQLEVFGILPMVEMPDSNIIKDQDRFIILHDWLKEGDSDGKFFLLYRGSRDGLTNQAFHSKCDNKGCTLTIIETTCGMVIGGYSNTSWSCSGSYSAANKAFLFVLSGSDILSPCKMKLKNENDSHATCHSLKYGPTFGGGHDMRVNGCNVYFNTGSSGYHPGSLPHGRYTIKEMEVFQVTKSSLPASTAARNVASRGMQPQDRAEPVTTFTPAIDEAINSRRACLLQAEAEMLNFEESFNNEQIFVEKISSGDAQDIIALNVSGTLMVTTRATLCTIKDSVLAQQFDDSKWTEQGCNGSPVREWTPDQVNTWANNIDGLPEEVSVMLYENEITGRELLSLSRDDLKMMGMKRVASVALLLKEISLLEHGTLIEHSPYCFGKILDYLRSKRLHLLGLIKNEPALPVVCDLQKNRFEKDVKYYFSGDAAKFILG
;
A
#
# COMPACT_ATOMS: atom_id res chain seq x y z
N MET A 1 39.87 65.00 12.16
CA MET A 1 40.60 63.78 11.78
C MET A 1 40.33 62.65 12.76
N ASP A 2 40.43 62.88 14.07
CA ASP A 2 40.16 61.85 15.11
C ASP A 2 38.76 61.21 15.06
N LYS A 3 37.71 62.00 14.81
CA LYS A 3 36.34 61.47 14.61
C LYS A 3 36.25 60.48 13.44
N LEU A 4 37.02 60.71 12.37
CA LEU A 4 37.07 59.82 11.20
C LEU A 4 37.84 58.53 11.54
N ILE A 5 38.90 58.62 12.34
CA ILE A 5 39.65 57.45 12.82
C ILE A 5 38.73 56.56 13.68
N VAL A 6 37.99 57.15 14.62
CA VAL A 6 37.03 56.43 15.46
C VAL A 6 35.94 55.76 14.61
N ALA A 7 35.34 56.49 13.66
CA ALA A 7 34.32 55.93 12.77
C ALA A 7 34.85 54.76 11.92
N ASN A 8 36.07 54.87 11.37
CA ASN A 8 36.71 53.78 10.63
C ASN A 8 37.01 52.56 11.51
N THR A 9 37.39 52.76 12.77
CA THR A 9 37.59 51.66 13.73
C THR A 9 36.27 50.95 14.04
N LEU A 10 35.18 51.70 14.27
CA LEU A 10 33.85 51.12 14.50
C LEU A 10 33.35 50.32 13.31
N LEU A 11 33.53 50.83 12.08
CA LEU A 11 33.18 50.11 10.85
C LEU A 11 33.96 48.80 10.69
N LYS A 12 35.25 48.79 11.07
CA LYS A 12 36.06 47.56 11.06
C LYS A 12 35.55 46.53 12.05
N VAL A 13 35.22 46.94 13.28
CA VAL A 13 34.68 46.04 14.32
C VAL A 13 33.34 45.46 13.87
N ALA A 14 32.41 46.31 13.42
CA ALA A 14 31.09 45.86 12.96
C ALA A 14 31.17 44.89 11.77
N ARG A 15 32.13 45.09 10.85
CA ARG A 15 32.36 44.16 9.74
C ARG A 15 32.86 42.81 10.23
N VAL A 16 33.83 42.79 11.16
CA VAL A 16 34.36 41.54 11.73
C VAL A 16 33.27 40.77 12.48
N GLU A 17 32.42 41.46 13.25
CA GLU A 17 31.27 40.86 13.93
C GLU A 17 30.26 40.28 12.93
N HIS A 18 29.92 41.03 11.88
CA HIS A 18 29.03 40.56 10.81
C HIS A 18 29.58 39.31 10.12
N ASP A 19 30.86 39.31 9.74
CA ASP A 19 31.50 38.19 9.06
C ASP A 19 31.55 36.95 9.97
N ARG A 20 31.83 37.14 11.26
CA ARG A 20 31.79 36.06 12.27
C ARG A 20 30.39 35.47 12.44
N ASP A 21 29.37 36.31 12.59
CA ASP A 21 27.98 35.85 12.76
C ASP A 21 27.50 35.11 11.50
N TYR A 22 27.90 35.56 10.31
CA TYR A 22 27.62 34.88 9.06
C TYR A 22 28.29 33.50 9.00
N GLU A 23 29.59 33.41 9.32
CA GLU A 23 30.33 32.14 9.37
C GLU A 23 29.72 31.15 10.37
N GLU A 24 29.29 31.62 11.54
CA GLU A 24 28.63 30.77 12.55
C GLU A 24 27.32 30.15 12.01
N LYS A 25 26.51 30.91 11.24
CA LYS A 25 25.28 30.39 10.63
C LYS A 25 25.54 29.37 9.55
N ILE A 26 26.52 29.62 8.68
CA ILE A 26 26.90 28.68 7.61
C ILE A 26 27.45 27.39 8.22
N LYS A 27 28.37 27.50 9.18
CA LYS A 27 28.97 26.35 9.86
C LYS A 27 27.91 25.45 10.52
N ALA A 28 26.90 26.04 11.17
CA ALA A 28 25.81 25.26 11.76
C ALA A 28 25.01 24.46 10.72
N GLN A 29 24.79 25.01 9.52
CA GLN A 29 24.13 24.31 8.43
C GLN A 29 25.01 23.22 7.81
N ASP A 30 26.32 23.47 7.66
CA ASP A 30 27.29 22.46 7.18
C ASP A 30 27.39 21.27 8.14
N GLU A 31 27.35 21.53 9.45
CA GLU A 31 27.32 20.49 10.48
C GLU A 31 26.02 19.68 10.43
N TRP A 32 24.87 20.31 10.17
CA TRP A 32 23.61 19.59 9.99
C TRP A 32 23.62 18.70 8.75
N GLU A 33 24.07 19.25 7.62
CA GLU A 33 24.25 18.49 6.38
C GLU A 33 25.17 17.28 6.58
N SER A 34 26.29 17.46 7.30
CA SER A 34 27.22 16.37 7.61
C SER A 34 26.56 15.27 8.45
N ARG A 35 25.72 15.62 9.44
CA ARG A 35 24.94 14.64 10.23
C ARG A 35 23.95 13.86 9.37
N LEU A 36 23.29 14.53 8.41
CA LEU A 36 22.37 13.87 7.47
C LEU A 36 23.10 12.86 6.59
N HIS A 37 24.25 13.23 6.03
CA HIS A 37 25.09 12.32 5.25
C HIS A 37 25.55 11.11 6.07
N GLU A 38 25.95 11.32 7.31
CA GLU A 38 26.36 10.24 8.20
C GLU A 38 25.20 9.27 8.51
N ARG A 39 23.99 9.79 8.75
CA ARG A 39 22.77 8.96 8.92
C ARG A 39 22.42 8.18 7.67
N MET A 40 22.49 8.81 6.50
CA MET A 40 22.27 8.13 5.22
C MET A 40 23.26 6.98 5.04
N ASN A 41 24.56 7.22 5.26
CA ASN A 41 25.58 6.19 5.17
C ASN A 41 25.35 5.05 6.18
N ARG A 42 24.98 5.37 7.43
CA ARG A 42 24.60 4.36 8.42
C ARG A 42 23.41 3.52 7.97
N LEU A 43 22.38 4.14 7.38
CA LEU A 43 21.20 3.42 6.90
C LEU A 43 21.55 2.50 5.71
N ILE A 44 22.36 2.98 4.76
CA ILE A 44 22.85 2.18 3.63
C ILE A 44 23.66 0.98 4.14
N GLN A 45 24.56 1.21 5.10
CA GLN A 45 25.38 0.15 5.68
C GLN A 45 24.52 -0.88 6.42
N ARG A 46 23.54 -0.45 7.21
CA ARG A 46 22.57 -1.36 7.86
C ARG A 46 21.78 -2.19 6.85
N LYS A 47 21.31 -1.57 5.75
CA LYS A 47 20.62 -2.28 4.66
C LYS A 47 21.52 -3.35 4.03
N LYS A 48 22.80 -3.03 3.80
CA LYS A 48 23.78 -3.95 3.25
C LYS A 48 24.07 -5.13 4.20
N GLU A 49 24.34 -4.87 5.47
CA GLU A 49 24.59 -5.90 6.48
C GLU A 49 23.41 -6.87 6.61
N ILE A 50 22.18 -6.33 6.64
CA ILE A 50 20.97 -7.14 6.65
C ILE A 50 20.86 -7.99 5.38
N SER A 51 21.17 -7.43 4.21
CA SER A 51 21.15 -8.18 2.94
C SER A 51 22.23 -9.27 2.89
N GLU A 52 23.39 -9.07 3.50
CA GLU A 52 24.44 -10.10 3.58
C GLU A 52 23.99 -11.28 4.46
N ILE A 53 23.37 -10.98 5.60
CA ILE A 53 22.89 -11.98 6.56
C ILE A 53 21.64 -12.71 6.04
N ASN A 54 20.63 -11.94 5.62
CA ASN A 54 19.27 -12.43 5.36
C ASN A 54 18.91 -12.51 3.87
N GLY A 55 19.68 -11.91 2.99
CA GLY A 55 19.34 -11.76 1.59
C GLY A 55 20.03 -12.76 0.67
N ASN A 56 19.72 -12.61 -0.61
CA ASN A 56 20.40 -13.21 -1.74
C ASN A 56 21.21 -12.12 -2.46
N LEU A 57 22.54 -12.21 -2.37
CA LEU A 57 23.45 -11.24 -2.97
C LEU A 57 23.48 -11.31 -4.51
N ASP A 58 23.03 -12.43 -5.07
CA ASP A 58 22.96 -12.67 -6.50
C ASP A 58 21.58 -12.32 -7.08
N ALA A 59 20.68 -11.76 -6.27
CA ALA A 59 19.34 -11.39 -6.72
C ALA A 59 19.42 -10.33 -7.84
N ALA A 60 18.82 -10.65 -8.98
CA ALA A 60 18.79 -9.80 -10.16
C ALA A 60 17.37 -9.52 -10.63
N ASP A 61 17.19 -8.40 -11.32
CA ASP A 61 15.90 -7.95 -11.85
C ASP A 61 15.25 -8.93 -12.83
N ASP A 62 16.07 -9.72 -13.53
CA ASP A 62 15.63 -10.74 -14.50
C ASP A 62 15.36 -12.11 -13.87
N ASP A 63 15.58 -12.30 -12.57
CA ASP A 63 15.28 -13.54 -11.87
C ASP A 63 13.79 -13.90 -12.01
N LEU A 64 13.51 -15.17 -12.31
CA LEU A 64 12.16 -15.72 -12.17
C LEU A 64 11.94 -16.13 -10.72
N VAL A 65 11.01 -15.45 -10.06
CA VAL A 65 10.65 -15.73 -8.67
C VAL A 65 9.40 -16.60 -8.66
N GLU A 66 9.54 -17.81 -8.10
CA GLU A 66 8.42 -18.72 -7.87
C GLU A 66 7.85 -18.53 -6.47
N VAL A 67 6.55 -18.22 -6.42
CA VAL A 67 5.81 -17.97 -5.18
C VAL A 67 4.67 -18.98 -5.05
N ASN A 68 4.67 -19.75 -3.97
CA ASN A 68 3.53 -20.53 -3.54
C ASN A 68 2.59 -19.62 -2.73
N ALA A 69 1.59 -19.06 -3.39
CA ALA A 69 0.56 -18.24 -2.78
C ALA A 69 -0.60 -19.14 -2.32
N GLY A 70 -0.57 -19.59 -1.08
CA GLY A 70 -1.66 -20.37 -0.48
C GLY A 70 -2.01 -21.69 -1.17
N GLY A 71 -1.06 -22.29 -1.91
CA GLY A 71 -1.21 -23.54 -2.68
C GLY A 71 -1.25 -23.36 -4.19
N LYS A 72 -1.29 -22.13 -4.71
CA LYS A 72 -1.14 -21.86 -6.15
C LYS A 72 0.22 -21.26 -6.43
N ILE A 73 0.88 -21.78 -7.47
CA ILE A 73 2.19 -21.29 -7.89
C ILE A 73 2.01 -20.10 -8.83
N VAL A 74 2.67 -19.00 -8.49
CA VAL A 74 2.75 -17.77 -9.27
C VAL A 74 4.21 -17.50 -9.58
N VAL A 75 4.52 -17.30 -10.86
CA VAL A 75 5.88 -17.02 -11.33
C VAL A 75 5.87 -15.66 -12.02
N ALA A 76 6.81 -14.80 -11.64
CA ALA A 76 7.00 -13.48 -12.24
C ALA A 76 8.48 -13.08 -12.17
N LYS A 77 8.88 -12.09 -12.97
CA LYS A 77 10.22 -11.49 -12.84
C LYS A 77 10.33 -10.71 -11.53
N ARG A 78 11.52 -10.71 -10.93
CA ARG A 78 11.80 -9.90 -9.75
C ARG A 78 11.51 -8.43 -9.98
N SER A 79 11.96 -7.87 -11.12
CA SER A 79 11.66 -6.50 -11.55
C SER A 79 10.16 -6.17 -11.58
N THR A 80 9.31 -7.09 -12.01
CA THR A 80 7.85 -6.91 -11.97
C THR A 80 7.35 -6.81 -10.53
N LEU A 81 7.83 -7.70 -9.65
CA LEU A 81 7.41 -7.76 -8.24
C LEU A 81 7.96 -6.60 -7.40
N THR A 82 9.03 -5.94 -7.85
CA THR A 82 9.67 -4.81 -7.15
C THR A 82 9.42 -3.46 -7.82
N GLN A 83 8.60 -3.39 -8.86
CA GLN A 83 8.42 -2.14 -9.64
C GLN A 83 7.83 -0.99 -8.80
N ILE A 84 7.00 -1.27 -7.79
CA ILE A 84 6.42 -0.25 -6.91
C ILE A 84 7.30 -0.09 -5.67
N GLN A 85 8.20 0.89 -5.73
CA GLN A 85 9.19 1.18 -4.70
C GLN A 85 8.54 1.66 -3.38
N GLY A 86 9.16 1.31 -2.25
CA GLY A 86 8.73 1.67 -0.90
C GLY A 86 7.55 0.82 -0.39
N THR A 87 7.09 -0.16 -1.15
CA THR A 87 6.01 -1.05 -0.72
C THR A 87 6.54 -2.24 0.08
N LYS A 88 5.69 -2.79 0.94
CA LYS A 88 6.00 -4.06 1.62
C LYS A 88 6.09 -5.21 0.63
N PHE A 89 5.38 -5.13 -0.51
CA PHE A 89 5.51 -6.08 -1.61
C PHE A 89 6.92 -6.08 -2.20
N GLU A 90 7.46 -4.90 -2.54
CA GLU A 90 8.84 -4.75 -3.00
C GLU A 90 9.82 -5.32 -1.97
N ALA A 91 9.63 -5.03 -0.69
CA ALA A 91 10.50 -5.56 0.36
C ALA A 91 10.60 -7.09 0.33
N ILE A 92 9.48 -7.82 0.22
CA ILE A 92 9.45 -9.29 0.14
C ILE A 92 10.28 -9.78 -1.05
N PHE A 93 10.17 -9.14 -2.21
CA PHE A 93 10.77 -9.64 -3.45
C PHE A 93 12.10 -8.95 -3.82
N SER A 94 12.60 -8.03 -3.00
CA SER A 94 13.82 -7.26 -3.26
C SER A 94 15.11 -8.09 -3.29
N GLY A 95 15.08 -9.33 -2.83
CA GLY A 95 16.30 -10.13 -2.61
C GLY A 95 16.91 -9.92 -1.22
N ARG A 96 16.63 -8.80 -0.55
CA ARG A 96 17.25 -8.44 0.74
C ARG A 96 16.88 -9.39 1.89
N TRP A 97 15.78 -10.13 1.75
CA TRP A 97 15.21 -10.97 2.81
C TRP A 97 15.03 -12.44 2.39
N ASP A 98 15.55 -12.86 1.23
CA ASP A 98 15.27 -14.17 0.61
C ASP A 98 15.54 -15.39 1.52
N LYS A 99 16.47 -15.31 2.47
CA LYS A 99 16.77 -16.40 3.45
C LYS A 99 15.85 -16.39 4.66
N LYS A 100 15.17 -15.27 4.93
CA LYS A 100 14.22 -15.13 6.05
C LYS A 100 12.80 -15.54 5.69
N LEU A 101 12.44 -15.45 4.41
CA LEU A 101 11.11 -15.83 3.94
C LEU A 101 10.87 -17.34 4.10
N LEU A 102 9.64 -17.70 4.45
CA LEU A 102 9.22 -19.09 4.50
C LEU A 102 9.31 -19.72 3.11
N ARG A 103 9.74 -20.97 3.05
CA ARG A 103 9.83 -21.74 1.81
C ARG A 103 9.11 -23.06 1.95
N ASP A 104 8.39 -23.44 0.91
CA ASP A 104 7.77 -24.76 0.85
C ASP A 104 8.80 -25.88 0.62
N ASN A 105 8.34 -27.14 0.61
CA ASN A 105 9.20 -28.31 0.42
C ASN A 105 9.94 -28.36 -0.93
N GLN A 106 9.54 -27.52 -1.90
CA GLN A 106 10.21 -27.38 -3.21
C GLN A 106 11.15 -26.16 -3.23
N GLY A 107 11.33 -25.47 -2.10
CA GLY A 107 12.22 -24.32 -1.97
C GLY A 107 11.63 -23.02 -2.50
N ARG A 108 10.34 -22.98 -2.86
CA ARG A 108 9.68 -21.76 -3.37
C ARG A 108 9.30 -20.84 -2.23
N ILE A 109 9.27 -19.52 -2.46
CA ILE A 109 8.80 -18.57 -1.45
C ILE A 109 7.32 -18.87 -1.16
N PHE A 110 6.98 -19.08 0.11
CA PHE A 110 5.62 -19.36 0.53
C PHE A 110 4.98 -18.13 1.17
N LEU A 111 3.78 -17.77 0.70
CA LEU A 111 2.94 -16.73 1.29
C LEU A 111 1.56 -17.31 1.61
N ASP A 112 1.16 -17.21 2.88
CA ASP A 112 -0.14 -17.71 3.36
C ASP A 112 -1.27 -16.69 3.08
N VAL A 113 -1.57 -16.53 1.79
CA VAL A 113 -2.53 -15.53 1.27
C VAL A 113 -3.57 -16.20 0.38
N ASN A 114 -4.66 -15.49 0.07
CA ASN A 114 -5.62 -15.96 -0.92
C ASN A 114 -4.97 -15.99 -2.32
N PRO A 115 -4.93 -17.17 -2.98
CA PRO A 115 -4.23 -17.35 -4.25
C PRO A 115 -4.80 -16.51 -5.39
N THR A 116 -6.14 -16.39 -5.47
CA THR A 116 -6.84 -15.68 -6.54
C THR A 116 -6.53 -14.19 -6.49
N CYS A 117 -6.56 -13.60 -5.30
CA CYS A 117 -6.24 -12.19 -5.08
C CYS A 117 -4.76 -11.91 -5.32
N PHE A 118 -3.86 -12.80 -4.88
CA PHE A 118 -2.43 -12.63 -5.13
C PHE A 118 -2.11 -12.67 -6.63
N ARG A 119 -2.75 -13.60 -7.37
CA ARG A 119 -2.65 -13.66 -8.82
C ARG A 119 -3.12 -12.35 -9.47
N ALA A 120 -4.28 -11.83 -9.08
CA ALA A 120 -4.80 -10.56 -9.62
C ALA A 120 -3.84 -9.37 -9.39
N ILE A 121 -3.16 -9.33 -8.23
CA ILE A 121 -2.12 -8.33 -7.96
C ILE A 121 -0.95 -8.47 -8.94
N VAL A 122 -0.43 -9.69 -9.11
CA VAL A 122 0.70 -9.94 -10.02
C VAL A 122 0.32 -9.67 -11.48
N ASP A 123 -0.89 -10.01 -11.90
CA ASP A 123 -1.39 -9.74 -13.25
C ASP A 123 -1.49 -8.23 -13.50
N HIS A 124 -2.02 -7.47 -12.53
CA HIS A 124 -2.03 -6.00 -12.58
C HIS A 124 -0.61 -5.41 -12.70
N LEU A 125 0.34 -5.91 -11.91
CA LEU A 125 1.74 -5.50 -12.00
C LEU A 125 2.35 -5.83 -13.38
N ASN A 126 2.02 -6.97 -13.98
CA ASN A 126 2.44 -7.29 -15.35
C ASN A 126 1.85 -6.31 -16.37
N GLU A 127 0.57 -5.96 -16.23
CA GLU A 127 -0.08 -4.98 -17.11
C GLU A 127 0.54 -3.59 -16.94
N MET A 128 0.93 -3.18 -15.73
CA MET A 128 1.63 -1.92 -15.48
C MET A 128 2.94 -1.83 -16.26
N MET A 129 3.71 -2.93 -16.36
CA MET A 129 4.99 -2.96 -17.07
C MET A 129 4.86 -2.73 -18.58
N ILE A 130 3.71 -3.04 -19.17
CA ILE A 130 3.47 -2.91 -20.61
C ILE A 130 2.56 -1.72 -20.96
N SER A 131 1.92 -1.12 -19.96
CA SER A 131 1.02 0.03 -20.13
C SER A 131 1.81 1.33 -20.27
N SER A 132 1.25 2.30 -21.01
CA SER A 132 1.82 3.64 -21.08
C SER A 132 1.27 4.51 -19.95
N LYS A 133 1.98 5.59 -19.61
CA LYS A 133 1.48 6.61 -18.66
C LYS A 133 0.16 7.23 -19.08
N GLU A 134 -0.15 7.23 -20.38
CA GLU A 134 -1.36 7.81 -20.95
C GLU A 134 -2.56 6.84 -20.90
N SER A 135 -2.31 5.56 -20.66
CA SER A 135 -3.33 4.52 -20.57
C SER A 135 -2.93 3.50 -19.49
N PRO A 136 -3.02 3.88 -18.21
CA PRO A 136 -2.70 2.99 -17.11
C PRO A 136 -3.64 1.78 -17.08
N PRO A 137 -3.18 0.63 -16.54
CA PRO A 137 -4.02 -0.55 -16.43
C PRO A 137 -5.12 -0.33 -15.39
N SER A 138 -6.20 -1.10 -15.53
CA SER A 138 -7.26 -1.09 -14.52
C SER A 138 -6.74 -1.69 -13.20
N PRO A 139 -7.26 -1.26 -12.04
CA PRO A 139 -7.00 -1.91 -10.76
C PRO A 139 -7.21 -3.43 -10.81
N PRO A 140 -6.56 -4.23 -9.94
CA PRO A 140 -6.79 -5.67 -9.86
C PRO A 140 -8.29 -5.99 -9.72
N ILE A 141 -8.85 -6.75 -10.68
CA ILE A 141 -10.27 -7.10 -10.70
C ILE A 141 -10.45 -8.52 -10.18
N VAL A 142 -11.41 -8.71 -9.27
CA VAL A 142 -11.81 -10.02 -8.74
C VAL A 142 -13.33 -10.09 -8.64
N GLU A 143 -13.87 -11.30 -8.55
CA GLU A 143 -15.29 -11.52 -8.26
C GLU A 143 -15.70 -10.87 -6.93
N ASP A 144 -16.99 -10.57 -6.77
CA ASP A 144 -17.52 -9.87 -5.60
C ASP A 144 -17.12 -10.52 -4.28
N GLU A 145 -17.08 -11.85 -4.25
CA GLU A 145 -16.72 -12.62 -3.06
C GLU A 145 -15.25 -12.48 -2.64
N CYS A 146 -14.38 -12.02 -3.55
CA CYS A 146 -12.95 -11.84 -3.35
C CYS A 146 -12.55 -10.37 -3.14
N LYS A 147 -13.49 -9.42 -3.25
CA LYS A 147 -13.20 -7.98 -3.08
C LYS A 147 -12.58 -7.66 -1.72
N HIS A 148 -13.14 -8.20 -0.64
CA HIS A 148 -12.61 -7.98 0.70
C HIS A 148 -11.24 -8.66 0.93
N PRO A 149 -11.05 -9.95 0.59
CA PRO A 149 -9.72 -10.58 0.61
C PRO A 149 -8.66 -9.82 -0.21
N LEU A 150 -9.01 -9.30 -1.39
CA LEU A 150 -8.13 -8.49 -2.22
C LEU A 150 -7.74 -7.19 -1.51
N GLN A 151 -8.72 -6.47 -0.98
CA GLN A 151 -8.50 -5.24 -0.21
C GLN A 151 -7.53 -5.48 0.95
N HIS A 152 -7.75 -6.57 1.67
CA HIS A 152 -6.93 -6.94 2.80
C HIS A 152 -5.49 -7.27 2.41
N GLN A 153 -5.29 -8.06 1.34
CA GLN A 153 -3.95 -8.37 0.85
C GLN A 153 -3.17 -7.17 0.36
N LEU A 154 -3.83 -6.28 -0.37
CA LEU A 154 -3.14 -5.10 -0.85
C LEU A 154 -2.80 -4.15 0.32
N GLU A 155 -3.58 -4.08 1.41
CA GLU A 155 -3.20 -3.36 2.64
C GLU A 155 -1.95 -3.98 3.28
N VAL A 156 -1.91 -5.32 3.41
CA VAL A 156 -0.75 -6.06 3.93
C VAL A 156 0.50 -5.72 3.15
N PHE A 157 0.39 -5.74 1.82
CA PHE A 157 1.52 -5.53 0.92
C PHE A 157 1.86 -4.05 0.71
N GLY A 158 1.08 -3.13 1.29
CA GLY A 158 1.27 -1.70 1.09
C GLY A 158 1.04 -1.28 -0.37
N ILE A 159 0.22 -2.02 -1.09
CA ILE A 159 -0.21 -1.73 -2.47
C ILE A 159 -1.55 -0.97 -2.47
N LEU A 160 -2.20 -0.79 -1.30
CA LEU A 160 -3.46 -0.06 -1.17
C LEU A 160 -3.49 1.15 -0.21
N PRO A 161 -4.45 2.07 -0.44
CA PRO A 161 -5.29 2.06 -1.64
C PRO A 161 -4.62 2.74 -2.81
N MET A 162 -4.67 2.11 -3.98
CA MET A 162 -5.23 2.77 -5.14
C MET A 162 -6.41 3.62 -4.64
N VAL A 163 -6.14 4.89 -4.38
CA VAL A 163 -7.14 5.82 -3.88
C VAL A 163 -8.28 5.76 -4.89
N GLU A 164 -9.50 5.52 -4.42
CA GLU A 164 -10.67 5.49 -5.31
C GLU A 164 -10.68 6.79 -6.10
N MET A 165 -10.35 6.70 -7.39
CA MET A 165 -10.16 7.87 -8.25
C MET A 165 -11.46 8.68 -8.21
N PRO A 166 -11.38 10.01 -8.02
CA PRO A 166 -12.58 10.81 -7.98
C PRO A 166 -13.22 10.80 -9.37
N ASP A 167 -14.54 10.93 -9.42
CA ASP A 167 -15.25 11.25 -10.67
C ASP A 167 -14.81 12.64 -11.15
N SER A 168 -13.70 12.69 -11.89
CA SER A 168 -13.02 13.90 -12.35
C SER A 168 -12.76 13.85 -13.84
N ASN A 169 -13.16 14.91 -14.53
CA ASN A 169 -12.80 15.14 -15.93
C ASN A 169 -11.39 15.72 -16.08
N ILE A 170 -10.84 16.29 -15.01
CA ILE A 170 -9.52 16.95 -14.99
C ILE A 170 -8.42 15.97 -14.52
N ILE A 171 -8.63 15.29 -13.39
CA ILE A 171 -7.68 14.37 -12.78
C ILE A 171 -7.98 12.94 -13.24
N LYS A 172 -7.31 12.53 -14.31
CA LYS A 172 -7.37 11.15 -14.85
C LYS A 172 -6.14 10.32 -14.52
N ASP A 173 -5.05 10.98 -14.15
CA ASP A 173 -3.76 10.39 -13.85
C ASP A 173 -3.64 10.05 -12.37
N GLN A 174 -3.27 8.81 -12.08
CA GLN A 174 -3.22 8.29 -10.70
C GLN A 174 -2.09 8.92 -9.89
N ASP A 175 -0.92 9.15 -10.49
CA ASP A 175 0.24 9.75 -9.80
C ASP A 175 -0.10 11.16 -9.31
N ARG A 176 -0.72 11.97 -10.17
CA ARG A 176 -1.21 13.32 -9.81
C ARG A 176 -2.28 13.28 -8.75
N PHE A 177 -3.16 12.29 -8.78
CA PHE A 177 -4.17 12.12 -7.72
C PHE A 177 -3.54 11.73 -6.39
N ILE A 178 -2.54 10.85 -6.39
CA ILE A 178 -1.78 10.48 -5.18
C ILE A 178 -1.12 11.72 -4.57
N ILE A 179 -0.49 12.57 -5.38
CA ILE A 179 0.13 13.82 -4.91
C ILE A 179 -0.91 14.74 -4.24
N LEU A 180 -2.06 14.95 -4.88
CA LEU A 180 -3.15 15.76 -4.32
C LEU A 180 -3.70 15.14 -3.02
N HIS A 181 -3.90 13.82 -3.03
CA HIS A 181 -4.39 13.08 -1.88
C HIS A 181 -3.42 13.16 -0.70
N ASP A 182 -2.12 13.04 -0.94
CA ASP A 182 -1.08 13.19 0.07
C ASP A 182 -1.05 14.61 0.65
N TRP A 183 -1.23 15.64 -0.17
CA TRP A 183 -1.33 17.02 0.34
C TRP A 183 -2.55 17.25 1.23
N LEU A 184 -3.64 16.51 1.02
CA LEU A 184 -4.86 16.57 1.81
C LEU A 184 -4.76 15.83 3.15
N LYS A 185 -3.81 14.88 3.30
CA LYS A 185 -3.51 14.23 4.58
C LYS A 185 -3.13 15.24 5.66
N GLU A 186 -2.34 16.27 5.31
CA GLU A 186 -2.01 17.37 6.23
C GLU A 186 -3.29 18.11 6.73
N GLY A 187 -4.32 18.11 5.89
CA GLY A 187 -5.65 18.67 6.14
C GLY A 187 -6.56 17.82 7.02
N ASP A 188 -6.17 16.59 7.38
CA ASP A 188 -7.07 15.52 7.84
C ASP A 188 -8.26 15.32 6.90
N SER A 189 -8.08 15.50 5.59
CA SER A 189 -9.16 15.47 4.58
C SER A 189 -8.83 14.56 3.40
N ASP A 190 -8.12 13.47 3.67
CA ASP A 190 -7.73 12.37 2.77
C ASP A 190 -8.78 11.24 2.72
N GLY A 191 -10.05 11.57 2.98
CA GLY A 191 -11.16 10.63 2.88
C GLY A 191 -11.75 10.57 1.46
N LYS A 192 -13.07 10.38 1.39
CA LYS A 192 -13.79 10.29 0.11
C LYS A 192 -13.97 11.66 -0.53
N PHE A 193 -13.98 11.65 -1.86
CA PHE A 193 -14.19 12.82 -2.71
C PHE A 193 -15.61 12.76 -3.28
N PHE A 194 -16.42 13.77 -3.00
CA PHE A 194 -17.77 13.89 -3.55
C PHE A 194 -17.84 15.10 -4.47
N LEU A 195 -18.10 14.88 -5.76
CA LEU A 195 -18.21 15.96 -6.73
C LEU A 195 -19.43 16.85 -6.43
N LEU A 196 -19.18 18.11 -6.05
CA LEU A 196 -20.23 19.10 -5.77
C LEU A 196 -20.61 19.89 -7.02
N TYR A 197 -19.60 20.34 -7.75
CA TYR A 197 -19.74 21.26 -8.88
C TYR A 197 -18.82 20.85 -10.02
N ARG A 198 -19.31 20.91 -11.25
CA ARG A 198 -18.54 20.72 -12.48
C ARG A 198 -18.96 21.80 -13.48
N GLY A 199 -18.01 22.59 -13.97
CA GLY A 199 -18.27 23.74 -14.85
C GLY A 199 -19.05 23.37 -16.11
N SER A 200 -18.70 22.25 -16.75
CA SER A 200 -19.44 21.72 -17.91
C SER A 200 -20.88 21.25 -17.60
N ARG A 201 -21.17 20.85 -16.36
CA ARG A 201 -22.50 20.36 -15.92
C ARG A 201 -23.38 21.48 -15.37
N ASP A 202 -22.81 22.34 -14.54
CA ASP A 202 -23.53 23.32 -13.72
C ASP A 202 -23.40 24.76 -14.22
N GLY A 203 -22.50 25.00 -15.19
CA GLY A 203 -22.24 26.32 -15.79
C GLY A 203 -21.23 27.16 -15.00
N LEU A 204 -20.27 27.78 -15.71
CA LEU A 204 -19.20 28.63 -15.15
C LEU A 204 -19.69 30.01 -14.67
N THR A 205 -20.55 30.01 -13.65
CA THR A 205 -21.05 31.23 -13.00
C THR A 205 -20.79 31.21 -11.49
N ASN A 206 -20.57 32.40 -10.91
CA ASN A 206 -20.35 32.53 -9.46
C ASN A 206 -21.58 32.07 -8.67
N GLN A 207 -22.79 32.29 -9.20
CA GLN A 207 -24.05 31.83 -8.61
C GLN A 207 -24.15 30.30 -8.57
N ALA A 208 -23.76 29.62 -9.66
CA ALA A 208 -23.77 28.15 -9.70
C ALA A 208 -22.80 27.57 -8.66
N PHE A 209 -21.59 28.11 -8.54
CA PHE A 209 -20.64 27.72 -7.50
C PHE A 209 -21.24 27.83 -6.10
N HIS A 210 -21.75 29.01 -5.72
CA HIS A 210 -22.31 29.23 -4.38
C HIS A 210 -23.52 28.33 -4.10
N SER A 211 -24.38 28.09 -5.10
CA SER A 211 -25.54 27.21 -4.95
C SER A 211 -25.17 25.74 -4.65
N LYS A 212 -23.98 25.29 -5.07
CA LYS A 212 -23.52 23.91 -4.93
C LYS A 212 -22.54 23.71 -3.78
N CYS A 213 -21.67 24.69 -3.54
CA CYS A 213 -20.48 24.55 -2.69
C CYS A 213 -20.60 25.21 -1.31
N ASP A 214 -21.53 26.15 -1.11
CA ASP A 214 -21.72 26.78 0.19
C ASP A 214 -22.21 25.76 1.23
N ASN A 215 -21.71 25.91 2.47
CA ASN A 215 -22.07 25.05 3.61
C ASN A 215 -21.74 23.55 3.43
N LYS A 216 -20.77 23.20 2.58
CA LYS A 216 -20.34 21.80 2.32
C LYS A 216 -19.12 21.35 3.12
N GLY A 217 -18.53 22.21 3.96
CA GLY A 217 -17.34 21.86 4.73
C GLY A 217 -16.05 21.97 3.92
N CYS A 218 -15.11 21.04 4.12
CA CYS A 218 -13.82 21.05 3.42
C CYS A 218 -14.01 20.82 1.91
N THR A 219 -13.37 21.64 1.09
CA THR A 219 -13.49 21.56 -0.37
C THR A 219 -12.15 21.65 -1.08
N LEU A 220 -12.02 20.88 -2.15
CA LEU A 220 -10.91 20.94 -3.11
C LEU A 220 -11.44 21.49 -4.43
N THR A 221 -10.86 22.60 -4.90
CA THR A 221 -11.13 23.20 -6.21
C THR A 221 -10.00 22.85 -7.17
N ILE A 222 -10.34 22.30 -8.33
CA ILE A 222 -9.41 21.93 -9.41
C ILE A 222 -9.85 22.62 -10.69
N ILE A 223 -8.92 23.28 -11.38
CA ILE A 223 -9.18 24.07 -12.59
C ILE A 223 -8.21 23.63 -13.68
N GLU A 224 -8.75 23.20 -14.81
CA GLU A 224 -8.00 23.05 -16.07
C GLU A 224 -8.17 24.35 -16.88
N THR A 225 -7.06 24.97 -17.29
CA THR A 225 -7.09 26.18 -18.13
C THR A 225 -7.01 25.81 -19.61
N THR A 226 -7.43 26.73 -20.49
CA THR A 226 -7.34 26.52 -21.95
C THR A 226 -5.91 26.40 -22.47
N CYS A 227 -4.92 26.85 -21.70
CA CYS A 227 -3.49 26.68 -22.02
C CYS A 227 -2.89 25.39 -21.42
N GLY A 228 -3.73 24.48 -20.90
CA GLY A 228 -3.31 23.15 -20.44
C GLY A 228 -2.71 23.10 -19.04
N MET A 229 -2.86 24.16 -18.24
CA MET A 229 -2.44 24.12 -16.85
C MET A 229 -3.53 23.53 -15.96
N VAL A 230 -3.10 22.80 -14.92
CA VAL A 230 -3.98 22.32 -13.85
C VAL A 230 -3.57 23.00 -12.56
N ILE A 231 -4.44 23.87 -12.06
CA ILE A 231 -4.22 24.69 -10.85
C ILE A 231 -5.41 24.58 -9.92
N GLY A 232 -5.25 25.01 -8.67
CA GLY A 232 -6.38 25.00 -7.75
C GLY A 232 -6.05 25.39 -6.32
N GLY A 233 -6.97 25.06 -5.43
CA GLY A 233 -6.86 25.35 -4.01
C GLY A 233 -7.75 24.47 -3.16
N TYR A 234 -7.27 24.19 -1.95
CA TYR A 234 -7.99 23.48 -0.90
C TYR A 234 -8.33 24.43 0.24
N SER A 235 -9.56 24.34 0.74
CA SER A 235 -9.99 25.04 1.96
C SER A 235 -10.57 24.04 2.97
N ASN A 236 -10.10 24.13 4.21
CA ASN A 236 -10.69 23.43 5.36
C ASN A 236 -11.83 24.22 6.02
N THR A 237 -12.17 25.39 5.48
CA THR A 237 -13.28 26.23 5.93
C THR A 237 -14.41 26.17 4.91
N SER A 238 -15.63 25.95 5.39
CA SER A 238 -16.81 25.91 4.52
C SER A 238 -17.05 27.27 3.87
N TRP A 239 -17.27 27.28 2.56
CA TRP A 239 -17.70 28.47 1.84
C TRP A 239 -19.05 28.97 2.36
N SER A 240 -19.23 30.29 2.26
CA SER A 240 -20.48 30.98 2.53
C SER A 240 -20.60 32.20 1.61
N CYS A 241 -21.66 32.97 1.82
CA CYS A 241 -22.00 34.17 1.07
C CYS A 241 -21.92 35.46 1.93
N SER A 242 -21.13 35.45 3.01
CA SER A 242 -21.08 36.54 3.99
C SER A 242 -20.55 37.87 3.45
N GLY A 243 -19.87 37.85 2.28
CA GLY A 243 -19.19 39.02 1.73
C GLY A 243 -17.92 39.41 2.48
N SER A 244 -17.44 38.56 3.40
CA SER A 244 -16.29 38.81 4.25
C SER A 244 -15.13 37.85 3.94
N TYR A 245 -13.96 38.18 4.45
CA TYR A 245 -12.88 37.21 4.58
C TYR A 245 -13.19 36.20 5.68
N SER A 246 -12.60 35.01 5.57
CA SER A 246 -12.69 33.95 6.55
C SER A 246 -11.33 33.32 6.79
N ALA A 247 -11.09 32.98 8.06
CA ALA A 247 -9.92 32.24 8.49
C ALA A 247 -9.97 30.80 7.98
N ALA A 248 -8.81 30.30 7.59
CA ALA A 248 -8.53 28.89 7.32
C ALA A 248 -7.08 28.66 7.73
N ASN A 249 -6.79 27.55 8.39
CA ASN A 249 -5.45 27.26 8.94
C ASN A 249 -4.77 26.06 8.26
N LYS A 250 -5.47 25.39 7.36
CA LYS A 250 -4.93 24.30 6.54
C LYS A 250 -5.18 24.50 5.05
N ALA A 251 -5.59 25.70 4.64
CA ALA A 251 -5.78 26.01 3.23
C ALA A 251 -4.44 26.05 2.48
N PHE A 252 -4.46 25.67 1.22
CA PHE A 252 -3.30 25.76 0.34
C PHE A 252 -3.74 25.95 -1.10
N LEU A 253 -2.87 26.57 -1.89
CA LEU A 253 -2.97 26.64 -3.35
C LEU A 253 -2.03 25.62 -3.97
N PHE A 254 -2.27 25.26 -5.22
CA PHE A 254 -1.36 24.38 -5.95
C PHE A 254 -1.33 24.63 -7.45
N VAL A 255 -0.22 24.21 -8.05
CA VAL A 255 -0.06 23.99 -9.48
C VAL A 255 0.32 22.53 -9.66
N LEU A 256 -0.51 21.77 -10.35
CA LEU A 256 -0.33 20.33 -10.53
C LEU A 256 0.40 20.00 -11.84
N SER A 257 0.14 20.76 -12.91
CA SER A 257 0.83 20.60 -14.19
C SER A 257 0.70 21.84 -15.09
N GLY A 258 1.61 21.96 -16.07
CA GLY A 258 1.61 22.98 -17.13
C GLY A 258 2.83 22.80 -18.05
N SER A 259 2.85 23.46 -19.22
CA SER A 259 3.95 23.36 -20.19
C SER A 259 5.33 23.70 -19.61
N ASP A 260 5.36 24.67 -18.70
CA ASP A 260 6.59 25.19 -18.08
C ASP A 260 6.77 24.73 -16.63
N ILE A 261 5.99 23.74 -16.18
CA ILE A 261 6.00 23.24 -14.81
C ILE A 261 6.76 21.91 -14.75
N LEU A 262 7.98 21.96 -14.20
CA LEU A 262 8.86 20.79 -14.05
C LEU A 262 8.36 19.78 -13.01
N SER A 263 7.69 20.25 -11.96
CA SER A 263 7.12 19.42 -10.90
C SER A 263 5.92 20.09 -10.22
N PRO A 264 4.97 19.31 -9.66
CA PRO A 264 3.84 19.86 -8.91
C PRO A 264 4.28 20.71 -7.71
N CYS A 265 3.61 21.84 -7.50
CA CYS A 265 3.95 22.80 -6.47
C CYS A 265 2.75 23.04 -5.54
N LYS A 266 2.99 22.93 -4.22
CA LYS A 266 2.04 23.26 -3.15
C LYS A 266 2.45 24.59 -2.51
N MET A 267 1.52 25.52 -2.39
CA MET A 267 1.71 26.83 -1.79
C MET A 267 0.86 26.93 -0.52
N LYS A 268 1.52 26.89 0.65
CA LYS A 268 0.88 26.99 1.96
C LYS A 268 0.60 28.45 2.33
N LEU A 269 -0.32 28.65 3.28
CA LEU A 269 -0.53 29.95 3.91
C LEU A 269 0.78 30.48 4.50
N LYS A 270 1.03 31.79 4.38
CA LYS A 270 2.17 32.46 5.05
C LYS A 270 2.03 32.45 6.56
N ASN A 271 0.79 32.59 7.05
CA ASN A 271 0.44 32.60 8.47
C ASN A 271 -0.67 31.56 8.73
N GLU A 272 -0.44 30.59 9.62
CA GLU A 272 -1.44 29.55 9.94
C GLU A 272 -2.74 30.11 10.57
N ASN A 273 -2.72 31.35 11.09
CA ASN A 273 -3.88 32.03 11.67
C ASN A 273 -4.39 33.20 10.82
N ASP A 274 -4.14 33.19 9.51
CA ASP A 274 -4.58 34.28 8.64
C ASP A 274 -6.12 34.34 8.56
N SER A 275 -6.69 35.45 9.05
CA SER A 275 -8.13 35.74 8.97
C SER A 275 -8.60 36.04 7.53
N HIS A 276 -7.67 36.20 6.60
CA HIS A 276 -7.90 36.50 5.19
C HIS A 276 -7.54 35.34 4.25
N ALA A 277 -7.45 34.12 4.78
CA ALA A 277 -7.10 32.92 4.00
C ALA A 277 -8.06 32.65 2.82
N THR A 278 -9.34 32.99 2.96
CA THR A 278 -10.40 32.82 1.94
C THR A 278 -11.37 34.02 1.93
N CYS A 279 -12.02 34.28 0.79
CA CYS A 279 -13.01 35.36 0.64
C CYS A 279 -14.36 34.80 0.20
N HIS A 280 -15.42 35.07 0.98
CA HIS A 280 -16.75 34.47 0.85
C HIS A 280 -17.74 35.44 0.20
N SER A 281 -17.35 36.04 -0.93
CA SER A 281 -18.14 37.04 -1.64
C SER A 281 -18.94 36.41 -2.79
N LEU A 282 -20.25 36.60 -2.78
CA LEU A 282 -21.16 36.19 -3.87
C LEU A 282 -20.79 36.74 -5.26
N LYS A 283 -19.95 37.79 -5.30
CA LYS A 283 -19.49 38.39 -6.55
C LYS A 283 -18.44 37.55 -7.27
N TYR A 284 -17.84 36.57 -6.59
CA TYR A 284 -16.75 35.76 -7.11
C TYR A 284 -17.06 34.27 -6.89
N GLY A 285 -16.33 33.40 -7.58
CA GLY A 285 -16.28 31.99 -7.23
C GLY A 285 -15.26 31.74 -6.10
N PRO A 286 -14.63 30.55 -6.07
CA PRO A 286 -13.63 30.24 -5.05
C PRO A 286 -12.50 31.27 -5.07
N THR A 287 -12.21 31.83 -3.89
CA THR A 287 -11.26 32.94 -3.72
C THR A 287 -10.41 32.73 -2.47
N PHE A 288 -9.10 32.77 -2.66
CA PHE A 288 -8.07 32.49 -1.66
C PHE A 288 -7.13 33.69 -1.49
N GLY A 289 -6.82 34.01 -0.24
CA GLY A 289 -5.85 35.01 0.18
C GLY A 289 -6.40 36.44 0.21
N GLY A 290 -5.88 37.25 1.14
CA GLY A 290 -6.30 38.65 1.38
C GLY A 290 -6.07 39.58 0.19
N GLY A 291 -5.16 39.21 -0.71
CA GLY A 291 -4.84 39.91 -1.95
C GLY A 291 -5.40 39.21 -3.19
N HIS A 292 -6.28 38.23 -3.01
CA HIS A 292 -6.80 37.39 -4.09
C HIS A 292 -5.70 36.62 -4.84
N ASP A 293 -4.83 35.94 -4.07
CA ASP A 293 -3.76 35.08 -4.57
C ASP A 293 -4.29 34.05 -5.59
N MET A 294 -5.51 33.52 -5.38
CA MET A 294 -6.32 32.90 -6.42
C MET A 294 -7.75 33.41 -6.35
N ARG A 295 -8.36 33.78 -7.48
CA ARG A 295 -9.77 34.20 -7.56
C ARG A 295 -10.41 33.75 -8.86
N VAL A 296 -11.56 33.11 -8.77
CA VAL A 296 -12.40 32.81 -9.93
C VAL A 296 -13.49 33.88 -10.10
N ASN A 297 -13.70 34.34 -11.33
CA ASN A 297 -14.83 35.19 -11.69
C ASN A 297 -15.37 34.80 -13.07
N GLY A 298 -16.54 34.14 -13.07
CA GLY A 298 -17.11 33.55 -14.27
C GLY A 298 -16.16 32.53 -14.90
N CYS A 299 -15.87 32.69 -16.19
CA CYS A 299 -14.99 31.80 -16.95
C CYS A 299 -13.48 32.11 -16.80
N ASN A 300 -13.07 32.99 -15.88
CA ASN A 300 -11.66 33.36 -15.70
C ASN A 300 -11.18 33.00 -14.29
N VAL A 301 -9.94 32.52 -14.21
CA VAL A 301 -9.18 32.40 -12.97
C VAL A 301 -8.03 33.40 -13.00
N TYR A 302 -7.91 34.17 -11.92
CA TYR A 302 -6.82 35.08 -11.64
C TYR A 302 -5.91 34.40 -10.62
N PHE A 303 -4.64 34.23 -10.94
CA PHE A 303 -3.66 33.54 -10.10
C PHE A 303 -2.45 34.46 -9.91
N ASN A 304 -2.31 35.06 -8.73
CA ASN A 304 -1.34 36.10 -8.40
C ASN A 304 -0.67 35.77 -7.05
N THR A 305 0.07 34.67 -7.02
CA THR A 305 0.62 34.09 -5.78
C THR A 305 1.78 34.93 -5.22
N GLY A 306 1.91 34.99 -3.90
CA GLY A 306 2.96 35.78 -3.24
C GLY A 306 2.54 37.19 -2.82
N SER A 307 1.35 37.63 -3.23
CA SER A 307 0.80 38.96 -2.95
C SER A 307 0.60 39.22 -1.45
N SER A 308 -0.02 38.29 -0.70
CA SER A 308 -0.26 38.52 0.74
C SER A 308 -0.57 37.29 1.58
N GLY A 309 -1.34 36.31 1.08
CA GLY A 309 -1.84 35.20 1.93
C GLY A 309 -1.05 33.89 1.85
N TYR A 310 -0.45 33.58 0.69
CA TYR A 310 0.21 32.28 0.44
C TYR A 310 1.66 32.46 0.02
N HIS A 311 2.52 31.51 0.37
CA HIS A 311 3.92 31.50 -0.08
C HIS A 311 3.98 31.48 -1.61
N PRO A 312 4.91 32.25 -2.22
CA PRO A 312 5.07 32.25 -3.66
C PRO A 312 5.50 30.86 -4.15
N GLY A 313 4.86 30.38 -5.22
CA GLY A 313 5.33 29.24 -5.99
C GLY A 313 6.19 29.71 -7.16
N SER A 314 7.07 28.85 -7.69
CA SER A 314 8.01 29.25 -8.74
C SER A 314 7.37 29.75 -10.04
N LEU A 315 6.07 29.49 -10.30
CA LEU A 315 5.25 29.96 -11.45
C LEU A 315 3.74 29.75 -11.11
N PRO A 316 2.72 30.36 -11.75
CA PRO A 316 2.67 31.52 -12.67
C PRO A 316 1.84 32.70 -12.12
N HIS A 317 2.04 33.91 -12.66
CA HIS A 317 1.19 35.09 -12.40
C HIS A 317 0.34 35.39 -13.63
N GLY A 318 -0.97 35.62 -13.47
CA GLY A 318 -1.79 36.10 -14.59
C GLY A 318 -3.28 35.75 -14.54
N ARG A 319 -3.93 36.03 -15.66
CA ARG A 319 -5.34 35.73 -15.92
C ARG A 319 -5.42 34.60 -16.95
N TYR A 320 -6.14 33.53 -16.60
CA TYR A 320 -6.34 32.38 -17.46
C TYR A 320 -7.83 32.12 -17.70
N THR A 321 -8.16 31.66 -18.90
CA THR A 321 -9.51 31.19 -19.22
C THR A 321 -9.67 29.75 -18.75
N ILE A 322 -10.77 29.48 -18.06
CA ILE A 322 -11.11 28.16 -17.53
C ILE A 322 -11.64 27.29 -18.68
N LYS A 323 -11.05 26.11 -18.86
CA LYS A 323 -11.55 25.05 -19.73
C LYS A 323 -12.53 24.16 -18.96
N GLU A 324 -12.17 23.75 -17.76
CA GLU A 324 -13.04 23.00 -16.83
C GLU A 324 -12.72 23.39 -15.39
N MET A 325 -13.73 23.37 -14.52
CA MET A 325 -13.55 23.57 -13.07
C MET A 325 -14.39 22.56 -12.32
N GLU A 326 -13.76 21.81 -11.43
CA GLU A 326 -14.40 20.84 -10.55
C GLU A 326 -14.17 21.21 -9.09
N VAL A 327 -15.22 21.08 -8.28
CA VAL A 327 -15.13 21.27 -6.83
C VAL A 327 -15.64 20.01 -6.14
N PHE A 328 -14.80 19.45 -5.29
CA PHE A 328 -15.10 18.26 -4.51
C PHE A 328 -15.28 18.63 -3.04
N GLN A 329 -16.28 18.04 -2.39
CA GLN A 329 -16.28 17.89 -0.94
C GLN A 329 -15.30 16.78 -0.60
N VAL A 330 -14.39 17.04 0.34
CA VAL A 330 -13.44 16.05 0.83
C VAL A 330 -13.74 15.75 2.30
N THR A 331 -13.87 14.47 2.64
CA THR A 331 -14.14 14.06 4.03
C THR A 331 -12.86 13.74 4.76
N LYS A 332 -12.95 13.71 6.09
CA LYS A 332 -11.89 13.08 6.89
C LYS A 332 -11.85 11.59 6.58
N SER A 333 -10.65 11.03 6.51
CA SER A 333 -10.51 9.57 6.54
C SER A 333 -11.07 9.05 7.86
N SER A 334 -11.83 7.95 7.82
CA SER A 334 -12.30 7.26 9.03
C SER A 334 -11.17 6.53 9.76
N LEU A 335 -9.96 6.56 9.19
CA LEU A 335 -8.73 6.21 9.88
C LEU A 335 -8.26 7.45 10.65
N PRO A 336 -7.86 7.34 11.93
CA PRO A 336 -7.26 8.45 12.63
C PRO A 336 -5.98 8.84 11.89
N ALA A 337 -6.06 9.91 11.09
CA ALA A 337 -4.91 10.56 10.50
C ALA A 337 -4.00 10.93 11.66
N SER A 338 -2.84 10.29 11.67
CA SER A 338 -1.89 10.36 12.75
C SER A 338 -1.56 11.81 13.07
N THR A 339 -1.60 12.13 14.35
CA THR A 339 -0.89 13.23 15.00
C THR A 339 0.64 13.18 14.75
N ALA A 340 1.14 12.37 13.80
CA ALA A 340 2.54 12.12 13.54
C ALA A 340 3.19 13.20 12.67
N ALA A 341 2.57 13.69 11.58
CA ALA A 341 3.30 14.59 10.65
C ALA A 341 3.74 15.94 11.28
N ARG A 342 2.94 16.52 12.19
CA ARG A 342 3.34 17.72 12.95
C ARG A 342 4.29 17.40 14.12
N ASN A 343 4.29 16.16 14.62
CA ASN A 343 5.19 15.73 15.69
C ASN A 343 6.53 15.17 15.16
N VAL A 344 6.61 14.70 13.90
CA VAL A 344 7.80 14.11 13.28
C VAL A 344 8.88 15.17 13.04
N ALA A 345 8.53 16.39 12.60
CA ALA A 345 9.48 17.50 12.51
C ALA A 345 10.10 17.89 13.88
N SER A 346 9.47 17.50 14.99
CA SER A 346 10.03 17.69 16.34
C SER A 346 10.73 16.45 16.90
N ARG A 347 10.41 15.25 16.40
CA ARG A 347 10.98 13.96 16.85
C ARG A 347 12.24 13.66 16.04
N GLY A 348 13.38 14.16 16.51
CA GLY A 348 14.70 13.85 15.93
C GLY A 348 15.60 15.07 15.76
N MET A 349 15.00 16.25 15.58
CA MET A 349 15.75 17.51 15.48
C MET A 349 16.40 17.88 16.82
N GLN A 350 17.69 18.17 16.78
CA GLN A 350 18.40 18.74 17.92
C GLN A 350 17.81 20.12 18.26
N PRO A 351 17.81 20.53 19.54
CA PRO A 351 17.26 21.81 19.96
C PRO A 351 17.83 23.02 19.20
N GLN A 352 19.11 22.96 18.81
CA GLN A 352 19.79 24.01 18.04
C GLN A 352 19.23 24.21 16.62
N ASP A 353 18.66 23.18 16.00
CA ASP A 353 18.16 23.24 14.61
C ASP A 353 16.72 23.82 14.54
N ARG A 354 16.07 23.97 15.71
CA ARG A 354 14.73 24.55 15.89
C ARG A 354 14.70 26.08 15.97
N ALA A 355 15.85 26.75 15.83
CA ALA A 355 15.96 28.21 15.93
C ALA A 355 15.04 28.95 14.93
N GLU A 356 14.74 30.24 15.14
CA GLU A 356 13.92 31.00 14.20
C GLU A 356 14.64 31.29 12.87
N PRO A 357 13.91 31.63 11.78
CA PRO A 357 14.50 32.10 10.54
C PRO A 357 15.47 33.27 10.78
N VAL A 358 16.56 33.29 10.01
CA VAL A 358 17.57 34.36 10.12
C VAL A 358 16.98 35.64 9.52
N THR A 359 17.09 36.75 10.27
CA THR A 359 16.60 38.09 9.90
C THR A 359 17.66 39.17 10.20
N THR A 360 18.91 38.73 10.37
CA THR A 360 20.01 39.51 10.94
C THR A 360 20.83 40.22 9.86
N PHE A 361 20.79 39.75 8.61
CA PHE A 361 21.64 40.22 7.53
C PHE A 361 20.86 41.04 6.49
N THR A 362 21.47 41.27 5.33
CA THR A 362 20.74 41.83 4.19
C THR A 362 19.65 40.86 3.73
N PRO A 363 18.52 41.33 3.17
CA PRO A 363 17.43 40.47 2.73
C PRO A 363 17.86 39.33 1.81
N ALA A 364 18.82 39.57 0.91
CA ALA A 364 19.34 38.55 -0.01
C ALA A 364 20.13 37.44 0.72
N ILE A 365 20.91 37.80 1.74
CA ILE A 365 21.68 36.84 2.54
C ILE A 365 20.72 36.02 3.42
N ASP A 366 19.77 36.69 4.09
CA ASP A 366 18.76 36.03 4.90
C ASP A 366 17.92 35.06 4.06
N GLU A 367 17.50 35.45 2.86
CA GLU A 367 16.77 34.59 1.93
C GLU A 367 17.58 33.35 1.53
N ALA A 368 18.87 33.51 1.19
CA ALA A 368 19.73 32.39 0.83
C ALA A 368 19.94 31.41 2.01
N ILE A 369 20.23 31.92 3.20
CA ILE A 369 20.43 31.11 4.42
C ILE A 369 19.14 30.37 4.79
N ASN A 370 17.99 31.05 4.75
CA ASN A 370 16.70 30.45 5.07
C ASN A 370 16.24 29.44 3.99
N SER A 371 16.57 29.67 2.72
CA SER A 371 16.30 28.72 1.65
C SER A 371 17.09 27.43 1.84
N ARG A 372 18.40 27.52 2.13
CA ARG A 372 19.23 26.34 2.45
C ARG A 372 18.69 25.60 3.67
N ARG A 373 18.26 26.34 4.70
CA ARG A 373 17.63 25.75 5.89
C ARG A 373 16.36 24.98 5.55
N ALA A 374 15.51 25.53 4.67
CA ALA A 374 14.28 24.84 4.25
C ALA A 374 14.58 23.52 3.54
N CYS A 375 15.62 23.48 2.69
CA CYS A 375 16.10 22.24 2.08
C CYS A 375 16.60 21.23 3.12
N LEU A 376 17.36 21.67 4.12
CA LEU A 376 17.83 20.79 5.20
C LEU A 376 16.68 20.22 6.05
N LEU A 377 15.65 21.03 6.32
CA LEU A 377 14.43 20.56 7.00
C LEU A 377 13.69 19.49 6.18
N GLN A 378 13.60 19.67 4.87
CA GLN A 378 13.00 18.68 3.99
C GLN A 378 13.82 17.38 3.96
N ALA A 379 15.14 17.48 3.79
CA ALA A 379 16.03 16.32 3.80
C ALA A 379 16.00 15.56 5.14
N GLU A 380 15.88 16.28 6.27
CA GLU A 380 15.68 15.68 7.60
C GLU A 380 14.38 14.89 7.70
N ALA A 381 13.27 15.43 7.18
CA ALA A 381 11.99 14.73 7.15
C ALA A 381 12.02 13.49 6.25
N GLU A 382 12.66 13.59 5.08
CA GLU A 382 12.86 12.46 4.16
C GLU A 382 13.74 11.37 4.81
N MET A 383 14.84 11.75 5.47
CA MET A 383 15.72 10.83 6.18
C MET A 383 14.99 10.08 7.30
N LEU A 384 14.20 10.78 8.12
CA LEU A 384 13.35 10.16 9.15
C LEU A 384 12.36 9.17 8.53
N ASN A 385 11.72 9.55 7.43
CA ASN A 385 10.80 8.66 6.73
C ASN A 385 11.52 7.40 6.18
N PHE A 386 12.73 7.53 5.64
CA PHE A 386 13.51 6.38 5.18
C PHE A 386 13.93 5.45 6.33
N GLU A 387 14.34 6.00 7.47
CA GLU A 387 14.69 5.23 8.66
C GLU A 387 13.47 4.50 9.24
N GLU A 388 12.34 5.20 9.39
CA GLU A 388 11.07 4.61 9.85
C GLU A 388 10.56 3.55 8.87
N SER A 389 10.58 3.84 7.58
CA SER A 389 10.19 2.90 6.53
C SER A 389 11.02 1.62 6.59
N PHE A 390 12.33 1.72 6.77
CA PHE A 390 13.19 0.55 6.85
C PHE A 390 12.98 -0.26 8.14
N ASN A 391 12.76 0.42 9.28
CA ASN A 391 12.43 -0.28 10.52
C ASN A 391 11.05 -0.98 10.42
N ASN A 392 10.06 -0.32 9.79
CA ASN A 392 8.75 -0.90 9.53
C ASN A 392 8.83 -2.09 8.57
N GLU A 393 9.67 -2.01 7.54
CA GLU A 393 9.98 -3.11 6.63
C GLU A 393 10.51 -4.32 7.40
N GLN A 394 11.51 -4.12 8.26
CA GLN A 394 12.09 -5.21 9.06
C GLN A 394 11.02 -5.87 9.95
N ILE A 395 10.25 -5.08 10.71
CA ILE A 395 9.17 -5.59 11.56
C ILE A 395 8.13 -6.36 10.73
N PHE A 396 7.81 -5.85 9.54
CA PHE A 396 6.88 -6.49 8.63
C PHE A 396 7.40 -7.86 8.17
N VAL A 397 8.64 -7.94 7.70
CA VAL A 397 9.26 -9.19 7.21
C VAL A 397 9.34 -10.23 8.33
N GLU A 398 9.73 -9.81 9.54
CA GLU A 398 9.77 -10.67 10.73
C GLU A 398 8.40 -11.27 11.07
N LYS A 399 7.33 -10.47 10.95
CA LYS A 399 5.96 -10.92 11.22
C LYS A 399 5.41 -11.81 10.12
N ILE A 400 5.54 -11.43 8.85
CA ILE A 400 4.97 -12.18 7.72
C ILE A 400 5.69 -13.51 7.49
N SER A 401 6.97 -13.59 7.86
CA SER A 401 7.78 -14.81 7.78
C SER A 401 7.80 -15.58 9.09
N SER A 402 6.92 -15.26 10.05
CA SER A 402 6.89 -15.95 11.34
C SER A 402 6.34 -17.38 11.21
N GLY A 403 7.11 -18.34 11.72
CA GLY A 403 6.82 -19.77 11.68
C GLY A 403 8.03 -20.58 11.23
N ASP A 404 7.90 -21.89 11.19
CA ASP A 404 8.88 -22.78 10.57
C ASP A 404 8.36 -23.26 9.20
N ALA A 405 9.27 -23.62 8.28
CA ALA A 405 8.89 -24.32 7.05
C ALA A 405 8.16 -25.65 7.35
N GLN A 406 8.45 -26.28 8.50
CA GLN A 406 7.72 -27.46 8.98
C GLN A 406 6.26 -27.17 9.38
N ASP A 407 5.91 -25.90 9.58
CA ASP A 407 4.53 -25.47 9.86
C ASP A 407 3.73 -25.18 8.59
N ILE A 408 4.31 -25.36 7.40
CA ILE A 408 3.59 -25.25 6.13
C ILE A 408 2.82 -26.55 5.92
N ILE A 409 1.49 -26.45 6.01
CA ILE A 409 0.56 -27.57 5.90
C ILE A 409 -0.09 -27.54 4.52
N ALA A 410 0.08 -28.63 3.78
CA ALA A 410 -0.71 -28.92 2.59
C ALA A 410 -1.98 -29.69 2.99
N LEU A 411 -3.12 -29.26 2.46
CA LEU A 411 -4.44 -29.82 2.69
C LEU A 411 -4.99 -30.29 1.35
N ASN A 412 -5.40 -31.57 1.30
CA ASN A 412 -6.15 -32.09 0.17
C ASN A 412 -7.64 -31.99 0.51
N VAL A 413 -8.30 -30.94 0.03
CA VAL A 413 -9.73 -30.72 0.26
C VAL A 413 -10.48 -31.31 -0.94
N SER A 414 -10.97 -32.55 -0.82
CA SER A 414 -11.66 -33.28 -1.88
C SER A 414 -11.03 -33.11 -3.29
N GLY A 415 -9.72 -33.34 -3.41
CA GLY A 415 -8.95 -33.23 -4.66
C GLY A 415 -8.40 -31.83 -4.96
N THR A 416 -8.76 -30.81 -4.17
CA THR A 416 -8.22 -29.46 -4.29
C THR A 416 -7.10 -29.24 -3.28
N LEU A 417 -5.88 -29.06 -3.78
CA LEU A 417 -4.75 -28.69 -2.94
C LEU A 417 -4.90 -27.24 -2.44
N MET A 418 -4.79 -27.08 -1.12
CA MET A 418 -4.63 -25.80 -0.44
C MET A 418 -3.40 -25.86 0.45
N VAL A 419 -2.65 -24.76 0.56
CA VAL A 419 -1.47 -24.72 1.43
C VAL A 419 -1.59 -23.54 2.37
N THR A 420 -1.32 -23.75 3.66
CA THR A 420 -1.42 -22.73 4.70
C THR A 420 -0.42 -22.99 5.81
N THR A 421 -0.33 -22.13 6.82
CA THR A 421 0.44 -22.43 8.02
C THR A 421 -0.42 -23.11 9.08
N ARG A 422 0.18 -23.98 9.90
CA ARG A 422 -0.45 -24.54 11.11
C ARG A 422 -1.07 -23.44 11.96
N ALA A 423 -0.33 -22.36 12.15
CA ALA A 423 -0.74 -21.26 12.98
C ALA A 423 -1.91 -20.45 12.38
N THR A 424 -2.22 -20.58 11.08
CA THR A 424 -3.48 -20.13 10.48
C THR A 424 -4.63 -21.05 10.86
N LEU A 425 -4.46 -22.37 10.77
CA LEU A 425 -5.49 -23.36 11.15
C LEU A 425 -5.84 -23.28 12.64
N CYS A 426 -4.86 -22.95 13.48
CA CYS A 426 -5.04 -22.80 14.93
C CYS A 426 -5.47 -21.39 15.38
N THR A 427 -5.85 -20.49 14.45
CA THR A 427 -6.20 -19.10 14.77
C THR A 427 -7.34 -19.00 15.79
N ILE A 428 -8.34 -19.88 15.69
CA ILE A 428 -9.45 -19.98 16.65
C ILE A 428 -9.19 -21.20 17.54
N LYS A 429 -8.65 -20.97 18.74
CA LYS A 429 -8.10 -22.01 19.63
C LYS A 429 -9.08 -23.12 20.01
N ASP A 430 -10.36 -22.79 20.18
CA ASP A 430 -11.38 -23.74 20.62
C ASP A 430 -12.05 -24.50 19.45
N SER A 431 -11.52 -24.37 18.23
CA SER A 431 -12.06 -25.04 17.05
C SER A 431 -11.58 -26.49 16.93
N VAL A 432 -12.37 -27.32 16.24
CA VAL A 432 -11.98 -28.68 15.85
C VAL A 432 -10.73 -28.65 14.97
N LEU A 433 -10.58 -27.63 14.10
CA LEU A 433 -9.36 -27.42 13.32
C LEU A 433 -8.15 -27.19 14.23
N ALA A 434 -8.25 -26.29 15.20
CA ALA A 434 -7.14 -26.06 16.13
C ALA A 434 -6.77 -27.33 16.92
N GLN A 435 -7.77 -28.11 17.35
CA GLN A 435 -7.52 -29.40 18.03
C GLN A 435 -6.87 -30.44 17.12
N GLN A 436 -7.24 -30.47 15.84
CA GLN A 436 -6.68 -31.39 14.84
C GLN A 436 -5.21 -31.07 14.55
N PHE A 437 -4.82 -29.80 14.61
CA PHE A 437 -3.47 -29.34 14.26
C PHE A 437 -2.63 -28.86 15.47
N ASP A 438 -3.05 -29.20 16.70
CA ASP A 438 -2.36 -28.87 17.95
C ASP A 438 -1.05 -29.66 18.15
N ASP A 439 0.01 -28.99 18.61
CA ASP A 439 1.38 -29.53 18.76
C ASP A 439 1.42 -30.73 19.72
N SER A 440 0.54 -30.77 20.72
CA SER A 440 0.48 -31.83 21.73
C SER A 440 -0.16 -33.14 21.23
N LYS A 441 -0.88 -33.08 20.10
CA LYS A 441 -1.64 -34.21 19.53
C LYS A 441 -1.22 -34.58 18.12
N TRP A 442 -0.66 -33.64 17.36
CA TRP A 442 -0.25 -33.85 15.97
C TRP A 442 0.88 -34.87 15.83
N THR A 443 1.73 -35.01 16.86
CA THR A 443 2.74 -36.08 16.92
C THR A 443 2.15 -37.46 17.24
N GLU A 444 0.92 -37.54 17.78
CA GLU A 444 0.28 -38.77 18.25
C GLU A 444 -1.26 -38.74 18.13
N GLN A 445 -1.83 -38.63 16.92
CA GLN A 445 -3.21 -39.03 16.52
C GLN A 445 -3.48 -38.54 15.09
N GLY A 446 -3.84 -39.38 14.12
CA GLY A 446 -5.04 -40.22 14.14
C GLY A 446 -6.10 -39.59 13.24
N CYS A 447 -5.91 -39.61 11.92
CA CYS A 447 -6.96 -39.27 10.96
C CYS A 447 -7.82 -40.52 10.73
N ASN A 448 -9.15 -40.38 10.66
CA ASN A 448 -10.12 -41.49 10.51
C ASN A 448 -10.13 -42.16 9.11
N GLY A 449 -8.99 -42.17 8.43
CA GLY A 449 -8.65 -43.10 7.36
C GLY A 449 -7.22 -43.56 7.62
N SER A 450 -6.91 -44.84 7.41
CA SER A 450 -5.55 -45.33 7.57
C SER A 450 -4.58 -44.39 6.82
N PRO A 451 -3.42 -44.01 7.41
CA PRO A 451 -2.38 -43.27 6.70
C PRO A 451 -2.17 -43.87 5.31
N VAL A 452 -1.84 -43.06 4.29
CA VAL A 452 -1.64 -43.60 2.93
C VAL A 452 -0.63 -44.75 2.93
N ARG A 453 0.39 -44.68 3.78
CA ARG A 453 1.38 -45.76 4.00
C ARG A 453 0.81 -47.09 4.51
N GLU A 454 -0.42 -47.09 4.98
CA GLU A 454 -1.18 -48.22 5.54
C GLU A 454 -2.40 -48.58 4.67
N TRP A 455 -2.59 -47.96 3.50
CA TRP A 455 -3.69 -48.32 2.61
C TRP A 455 -3.54 -49.73 2.06
N THR A 456 -4.65 -50.48 2.08
CA THR A 456 -4.77 -51.76 1.37
C THR A 456 -4.92 -51.53 -0.14
N PRO A 457 -4.67 -52.56 -0.97
CA PRO A 457 -4.90 -52.46 -2.42
C PRO A 457 -6.34 -52.04 -2.78
N ASP A 458 -7.36 -52.46 -2.01
CA ASP A 458 -8.75 -52.02 -2.22
C ASP A 458 -8.92 -50.51 -1.99
N GLN A 459 -8.24 -49.94 -1.00
CA GLN A 459 -8.27 -48.51 -0.70
C GLN A 459 -7.54 -47.71 -1.78
N VAL A 460 -6.39 -48.20 -2.27
CA VAL A 460 -5.66 -47.60 -3.40
C VAL A 460 -6.52 -47.61 -4.67
N ASN A 461 -7.19 -48.72 -4.96
CA ASN A 461 -8.10 -48.87 -6.10
C ASN A 461 -9.29 -47.89 -6.00
N THR A 462 -9.92 -47.81 -4.82
CA THR A 462 -11.04 -46.89 -4.57
C THR A 462 -10.62 -45.44 -4.75
N TRP A 463 -9.44 -45.06 -4.25
CA TRP A 463 -8.89 -43.73 -4.46
C TRP A 463 -8.66 -43.44 -5.96
N ALA A 464 -8.00 -44.35 -6.67
CA ALA A 464 -7.69 -44.17 -8.09
C ALA A 464 -8.96 -44.03 -8.95
N ASN A 465 -10.04 -44.76 -8.63
CA ASN A 465 -11.33 -44.67 -9.30
C ASN A 465 -12.03 -43.30 -9.15
N ASN A 466 -11.70 -42.55 -8.09
CA ASN A 466 -12.31 -41.25 -7.82
C ASN A 466 -11.53 -40.08 -8.42
N ILE A 467 -10.43 -40.33 -9.15
CA ILE A 467 -9.64 -39.29 -9.81
C ILE A 467 -10.31 -38.89 -11.12
N ASP A 468 -10.77 -37.64 -11.20
CA ASP A 468 -11.42 -37.12 -12.40
C ASP A 468 -10.47 -37.15 -13.61
N GLY A 469 -10.96 -37.68 -14.73
CA GLY A 469 -10.19 -37.84 -15.97
C GLY A 469 -9.18 -38.99 -15.99
N LEU A 470 -9.05 -39.78 -14.91
CA LEU A 470 -8.24 -41.01 -14.92
C LEU A 470 -9.09 -42.18 -15.46
N PRO A 471 -8.62 -42.91 -16.49
CA PRO A 471 -9.35 -44.08 -16.99
C PRO A 471 -9.46 -45.20 -15.94
N GLU A 472 -10.61 -45.88 -15.89
CA GLU A 472 -10.88 -46.97 -14.95
C GLU A 472 -9.89 -48.14 -15.10
N GLU A 473 -9.28 -48.33 -16.28
CA GLU A 473 -8.27 -49.37 -16.46
C GLU A 473 -7.02 -49.13 -15.61
N VAL A 474 -6.76 -47.88 -15.18
CA VAL A 474 -5.61 -47.53 -14.34
C VAL A 474 -5.81 -47.99 -12.90
N SER A 475 -7.02 -47.83 -12.34
CA SER A 475 -7.34 -48.27 -10.98
C SER A 475 -7.34 -49.80 -10.89
N VAL A 476 -7.92 -50.47 -11.89
CA VAL A 476 -7.88 -51.94 -12.05
C VAL A 476 -6.44 -52.43 -12.11
N MET A 477 -5.57 -51.77 -12.87
CA MET A 477 -4.15 -52.15 -12.98
C MET A 477 -3.41 -52.02 -11.64
N LEU A 478 -3.66 -50.97 -10.86
CA LEU A 478 -3.10 -50.83 -9.51
C LEU A 478 -3.61 -51.92 -8.57
N TYR A 479 -4.88 -52.31 -8.71
CA TYR A 479 -5.49 -53.37 -7.91
C TYR A 479 -4.94 -54.77 -8.25
N GLU A 480 -4.87 -55.11 -9.54
CA GLU A 480 -4.36 -56.40 -10.03
C GLU A 480 -2.87 -56.62 -9.69
N ASN A 481 -2.11 -55.54 -9.57
CA ASN A 481 -0.71 -55.57 -9.12
C ASN A 481 -0.58 -55.50 -7.59
N GLU A 482 -1.69 -55.58 -6.84
CA GLU A 482 -1.74 -55.56 -5.38
C GLU A 482 -1.02 -54.35 -4.75
N ILE A 483 -1.03 -53.19 -5.42
CA ILE A 483 -0.27 -52.02 -4.96
C ILE A 483 -0.83 -51.51 -3.65
N THR A 484 -0.02 -51.57 -2.60
CA THR A 484 -0.32 -50.99 -1.29
C THR A 484 -0.02 -49.49 -1.29
N GLY A 485 -0.58 -48.74 -0.34
CA GLY A 485 -0.33 -47.31 -0.33
C GLY A 485 1.11 -46.91 0.01
N ARG A 486 1.91 -47.78 0.65
CA ARG A 486 3.37 -47.55 0.78
C ARG A 486 4.08 -47.63 -0.57
N GLU A 487 3.69 -48.61 -1.39
CA GLU A 487 4.26 -48.80 -2.73
C GLU A 487 3.77 -47.71 -3.69
N LEU A 488 2.50 -47.32 -3.58
CA LEU A 488 1.91 -46.22 -4.34
C LEU A 488 2.74 -44.95 -4.24
N LEU A 489 3.14 -44.56 -3.03
CA LEU A 489 3.96 -43.36 -2.79
C LEU A 489 5.38 -43.48 -3.37
N SER A 490 5.88 -44.71 -3.59
CA SER A 490 7.20 -44.94 -4.18
C SER A 490 7.20 -45.07 -5.70
N LEU A 491 6.03 -45.06 -6.36
CA LEU A 491 5.93 -45.30 -7.79
C LEU A 491 6.57 -44.17 -8.60
N SER A 492 7.56 -44.55 -9.41
CA SER A 492 8.13 -43.66 -10.41
C SER A 492 7.37 -43.74 -11.73
N ARG A 493 7.68 -42.79 -12.63
CA ARG A 493 7.18 -42.81 -14.01
C ARG A 493 7.54 -44.09 -14.76
N ASP A 494 8.71 -44.67 -14.47
CA ASP A 494 9.18 -45.86 -15.16
C ASP A 494 8.48 -47.11 -14.61
N ASP A 495 8.17 -47.15 -13.31
CA ASP A 495 7.39 -48.24 -12.69
C ASP A 495 5.99 -48.33 -13.30
N LEU A 496 5.30 -47.19 -13.43
CA LEU A 496 3.97 -47.13 -14.04
C LEU A 496 3.97 -47.61 -15.51
N LYS A 497 5.04 -47.32 -16.26
CA LYS A 497 5.20 -47.85 -17.62
C LYS A 497 5.45 -49.36 -17.62
N MET A 498 6.25 -49.86 -16.68
CA MET A 498 6.50 -51.30 -16.54
C MET A 498 5.25 -52.09 -16.15
N MET A 499 4.33 -51.48 -15.38
CA MET A 499 3.01 -52.04 -15.08
C MET A 499 2.08 -52.11 -16.31
N GLY A 500 2.46 -51.49 -17.43
CA GLY A 500 1.71 -51.54 -18.68
C GLY A 500 0.87 -50.30 -18.98
N MET A 501 1.03 -49.20 -18.23
CA MET A 501 0.35 -47.94 -18.55
C MET A 501 0.95 -47.30 -19.81
N LYS A 502 0.23 -47.39 -20.93
CA LYS A 502 0.68 -46.88 -22.23
C LYS A 502 0.39 -45.38 -22.43
N ARG A 503 -0.66 -44.85 -21.78
CA ARG A 503 -1.10 -43.47 -21.97
C ARG A 503 -0.28 -42.51 -21.12
N VAL A 504 0.57 -41.72 -21.77
CA VAL A 504 1.44 -40.73 -21.11
C VAL A 504 0.65 -39.76 -20.22
N ALA A 505 -0.55 -39.34 -20.66
CA ALA A 505 -1.42 -38.45 -19.89
C ALA A 505 -1.90 -39.10 -18.57
N SER A 506 -2.24 -40.38 -18.59
CA SER A 506 -2.65 -41.13 -17.38
C SER A 506 -1.49 -41.26 -16.39
N VAL A 507 -0.29 -41.57 -16.88
CA VAL A 507 0.92 -41.66 -16.03
C VAL A 507 1.24 -40.31 -15.40
N ALA A 508 1.15 -39.21 -16.16
CA ALA A 508 1.41 -37.87 -15.64
C ALA A 508 0.35 -37.42 -14.63
N LEU A 509 -0.93 -37.69 -14.89
CA LEU A 509 -2.03 -37.39 -13.98
C LEU A 509 -1.92 -38.20 -12.69
N LEU A 510 -1.69 -39.51 -12.77
CA LEU A 510 -1.55 -40.37 -11.61
C LEU A 510 -0.37 -39.95 -10.73
N LEU A 511 0.81 -39.68 -11.29
CA LEU A 511 1.96 -39.20 -10.52
C LEU A 511 1.69 -37.86 -9.84
N LYS A 512 0.93 -36.98 -10.48
CA LYS A 512 0.51 -35.71 -9.87
C LYS A 512 -0.40 -35.97 -8.67
N GLU A 513 -1.37 -36.87 -8.79
CA GLU A 513 -2.27 -37.22 -7.68
C GLU A 513 -1.55 -37.97 -6.54
N ILE A 514 -0.60 -38.86 -6.85
CA ILE A 514 0.27 -39.51 -5.85
C ILE A 514 1.08 -38.46 -5.08
N SER A 515 1.60 -37.45 -5.78
CA SER A 515 2.34 -36.36 -5.13
C SER A 515 1.46 -35.56 -4.15
N LEU A 516 0.14 -35.50 -4.37
CA LEU A 516 -0.81 -34.89 -3.44
C LEU A 516 -1.05 -35.77 -2.20
N LEU A 517 -1.02 -37.10 -2.37
CA LEU A 517 -1.15 -38.06 -1.26
C LEU A 517 0.06 -38.09 -0.34
N GLU A 518 1.26 -37.88 -0.88
CA GLU A 518 2.48 -37.81 -0.08
C GLU A 518 2.51 -36.62 0.89
N HIS A 519 1.72 -35.56 0.61
CA HIS A 519 1.93 -34.26 1.23
C HIS A 519 0.69 -33.64 1.89
N GLY A 520 -0.52 -34.19 1.70
CA GLY A 520 -1.78 -33.52 2.10
C GLY A 520 -2.56 -34.19 3.23
N THR A 521 -2.96 -33.45 4.26
CA THR A 521 -4.03 -33.91 5.17
C THR A 521 -5.37 -33.89 4.43
N LEU A 522 -6.05 -35.05 4.36
CA LEU A 522 -7.33 -35.16 3.65
C LEU A 522 -8.45 -34.44 4.43
N ILE A 523 -9.20 -33.61 3.71
CA ILE A 523 -10.40 -32.93 4.17
C ILE A 523 -11.55 -33.31 3.24
N GLU A 524 -12.52 -34.06 3.75
CA GLU A 524 -13.67 -34.56 2.99
C GLU A 524 -14.84 -33.56 3.01
N HIS A 525 -14.58 -32.29 2.70
CA HIS A 525 -15.56 -31.21 2.66
C HIS A 525 -15.48 -30.41 1.35
N SER A 526 -16.45 -29.54 1.11
CA SER A 526 -16.47 -28.74 -0.11
C SER A 526 -15.22 -27.86 -0.22
N PRO A 527 -14.45 -27.98 -1.32
CA PRO A 527 -13.26 -27.14 -1.53
C PRO A 527 -13.60 -25.65 -1.51
N TYR A 528 -14.73 -25.29 -2.11
CA TYR A 528 -15.20 -23.92 -2.13
C TYR A 528 -15.50 -23.40 -0.72
N CYS A 529 -16.30 -24.12 0.07
CA CYS A 529 -16.68 -23.69 1.42
C CYS A 529 -15.48 -23.64 2.36
N PHE A 530 -14.64 -24.68 2.34
CA PHE A 530 -13.42 -24.72 3.15
C PHE A 530 -12.44 -23.63 2.75
N GLY A 531 -12.32 -23.32 1.44
CA GLY A 531 -11.52 -22.20 0.96
C GLY A 531 -11.94 -20.86 1.56
N LYS A 532 -13.26 -20.60 1.64
CA LYS A 532 -13.79 -19.38 2.28
C LYS A 532 -13.48 -19.31 3.78
N ILE A 533 -13.55 -20.44 4.49
CA ILE A 533 -13.12 -20.53 5.89
C ILE A 533 -11.64 -20.20 6.00
N LEU A 534 -10.81 -20.84 5.17
CA LEU A 534 -9.36 -20.70 5.20
C LEU A 534 -8.93 -19.25 4.91
N ASP A 535 -9.54 -18.60 3.93
CA ASP A 535 -9.26 -17.20 3.58
C ASP A 535 -9.62 -16.23 4.71
N TYR A 536 -10.70 -16.50 5.45
CA TYR A 536 -11.01 -15.74 6.66
C TYR A 536 -9.97 -15.97 7.75
N LEU A 537 -9.54 -17.21 7.99
CA LEU A 537 -8.52 -17.52 8.99
C LEU A 537 -7.18 -16.86 8.64
N ARG A 538 -6.75 -16.90 7.37
CA ARG A 538 -5.57 -16.17 6.87
C ARG A 538 -5.69 -14.70 7.21
N SER A 539 -6.85 -14.11 6.94
CA SER A 539 -7.08 -12.69 7.17
C SER A 539 -7.05 -12.34 8.66
N LYS A 540 -7.72 -13.16 9.48
CA LYS A 540 -7.76 -13.02 10.94
C LYS A 540 -6.37 -13.15 11.56
N ARG A 541 -5.55 -14.08 11.08
CA ARG A 541 -4.16 -14.24 11.52
C ARG A 541 -3.34 -12.98 11.24
N LEU A 542 -3.42 -12.44 10.03
CA LEU A 542 -2.67 -11.23 9.67
C LEU A 542 -3.11 -10.03 10.53
N HIS A 543 -4.39 -9.92 10.84
CA HIS A 543 -4.91 -8.94 11.81
C HIS A 543 -4.32 -9.16 13.22
N LEU A 544 -4.30 -10.40 13.72
CA LEU A 544 -3.71 -10.72 15.04
C LEU A 544 -2.20 -10.43 15.12
N LEU A 545 -1.47 -10.57 14.01
CA LEU A 545 -0.06 -10.17 13.91
C LEU A 545 0.11 -8.63 13.85
N GLY A 546 -0.98 -7.87 13.77
CA GLY A 546 -0.97 -6.42 13.63
C GLY A 546 -0.41 -5.96 12.29
N LEU A 547 -0.52 -6.81 11.25
CA LEU A 547 -0.12 -6.44 9.88
C LEU A 547 -1.20 -5.59 9.19
N ILE A 548 -2.41 -5.59 9.75
CA ILE A 548 -3.62 -4.97 9.21
C ILE A 548 -4.42 -4.40 10.36
N LYS A 549 -4.97 -3.20 10.17
CA LYS A 549 -5.59 -2.45 11.27
C LYS A 549 -6.99 -2.92 11.61
N ASN A 550 -7.79 -3.20 10.58
CA ASN A 550 -9.20 -3.51 10.75
C ASN A 550 -9.42 -5.02 10.88
N GLU A 551 -10.46 -5.38 11.62
CA GLU A 551 -10.91 -6.77 11.71
C GLU A 551 -11.43 -7.23 10.33
N PRO A 552 -11.12 -8.46 9.89
CA PRO A 552 -11.57 -8.93 8.59
C PRO A 552 -13.09 -9.07 8.55
N ALA A 553 -13.70 -8.63 7.45
CA ALA A 553 -15.10 -8.88 7.18
C ALA A 553 -15.41 -10.38 7.10
N LEU A 554 -16.68 -10.70 7.39
CA LEU A 554 -17.20 -12.05 7.29
C LEU A 554 -17.12 -12.58 5.84
N PRO A 555 -16.94 -13.89 5.64
CA PRO A 555 -16.93 -14.50 4.31
C PRO A 555 -18.18 -14.19 3.50
N VAL A 556 -17.98 -13.76 2.26
CA VAL A 556 -19.04 -13.64 1.26
C VAL A 556 -19.11 -14.94 0.46
N VAL A 557 -20.31 -15.53 0.41
CA VAL A 557 -20.56 -16.86 -0.16
C VAL A 557 -21.78 -16.80 -1.06
N CYS A 558 -21.71 -17.43 -2.23
CA CYS A 558 -22.83 -17.47 -3.17
C CYS A 558 -24.06 -18.17 -2.55
N ASP A 559 -25.25 -17.72 -2.96
CA ASP A 559 -26.51 -18.18 -2.37
C ASP A 559 -26.70 -19.70 -2.44
N LEU A 560 -26.19 -20.34 -3.51
CA LEU A 560 -26.27 -21.79 -3.72
C LEU A 560 -25.45 -22.59 -2.71
N GLN A 561 -24.41 -22.00 -2.12
CA GLN A 561 -23.49 -22.69 -1.19
C GLN A 561 -23.69 -22.28 0.28
N LYS A 562 -24.49 -21.24 0.58
CA LYS A 562 -24.71 -20.75 1.97
C LYS A 562 -25.04 -21.85 2.98
N ASN A 563 -26.01 -22.70 2.66
CA ASN A 563 -26.41 -23.81 3.55
C ASN A 563 -25.30 -24.84 3.77
N ARG A 564 -24.44 -25.07 2.76
CA ARG A 564 -23.31 -25.98 2.86
C ARG A 564 -22.19 -25.34 3.68
N PHE A 565 -21.89 -24.08 3.40
CA PHE A 565 -20.91 -23.29 4.13
C PHE A 565 -21.23 -23.21 5.63
N GLU A 566 -22.47 -22.94 6.01
CA GLU A 566 -22.87 -22.94 7.43
C GLU A 566 -22.65 -24.29 8.13
N LYS A 567 -22.91 -25.40 7.42
CA LYS A 567 -22.67 -26.75 7.96
C LYS A 567 -21.18 -27.00 8.15
N ASP A 568 -20.36 -26.67 7.16
CA ASP A 568 -18.91 -26.83 7.22
C ASP A 568 -18.32 -25.96 8.35
N VAL A 569 -18.79 -24.71 8.51
CA VAL A 569 -18.37 -23.85 9.63
C VAL A 569 -18.77 -24.45 10.97
N LYS A 570 -20.01 -24.89 11.16
CA LYS A 570 -20.46 -25.48 12.43
C LYS A 570 -19.76 -26.79 12.77
N TYR A 571 -19.30 -27.53 11.75
CA TYR A 571 -18.51 -28.74 11.92
C TYR A 571 -17.13 -28.41 12.52
N TYR A 572 -16.41 -27.45 11.93
CA TYR A 572 -15.08 -27.08 12.39
C TYR A 572 -15.06 -26.15 13.61
N PHE A 573 -16.10 -25.36 13.80
CA PHE A 573 -16.20 -24.33 14.83
C PHE A 573 -17.53 -24.51 15.56
N SER A 574 -17.49 -25.14 16.74
CA SER A 574 -18.69 -25.39 17.53
C SER A 574 -19.00 -24.22 18.48
N GLY A 575 -20.30 -24.05 18.81
CA GLY A 575 -20.75 -23.03 19.77
C GLY A 575 -20.43 -21.59 19.33
N ASP A 576 -19.86 -20.80 20.23
CA ASP A 576 -19.52 -19.39 19.98
C ASP A 576 -18.41 -19.22 18.93
N ALA A 577 -17.60 -20.26 18.68
CA ALA A 577 -16.55 -20.19 17.67
C ALA A 577 -17.12 -19.99 16.25
N ALA A 578 -18.29 -20.57 15.95
CA ALA A 578 -18.96 -20.38 14.65
C ALA A 578 -19.34 -18.92 14.40
N LYS A 579 -19.65 -18.15 15.45
CA LYS A 579 -20.08 -16.75 15.32
C LYS A 579 -18.99 -15.85 14.78
N PHE A 580 -17.71 -16.18 15.02
CA PHE A 580 -16.60 -15.42 14.41
C PHE A 580 -16.63 -15.46 12.88
N ILE A 581 -17.18 -16.52 12.28
CA ILE A 581 -17.19 -16.71 10.82
C ILE A 581 -18.58 -16.44 10.24
N LEU A 582 -19.67 -16.75 10.96
CA LEU A 582 -21.03 -16.59 10.46
C LEU A 582 -21.68 -15.22 10.79
N GLY A 583 -21.15 -14.50 11.79
CA GLY A 583 -21.79 -13.29 12.35
C GLY A 583 -22.68 -13.61 13.54
#